data_AF-A0A2E6RS06-F1
#
_entry.id   AF-A0A2E6RS06-F1
#
_cell.length_a   1.000
_cell.length_b   1.000
_cell.length_c   1.000
_cell.angle_alpha   90.00
_cell.angle_beta   90.00
_cell.angle_gamma   90.00
#
_symmetry.space_group_name_H-M   'P 1'
#
loop_
_entity.id
_entity.type
_entity.pdbx_description
1 polymer ?
#
loop_
_entity_poly.entity_id
_entity_poly.type
_entity_poly.pdbx_seq_one_letter_code
_entity_poly.pdbx_strand_id
1 'polypeptide(L)'
;MQYLKTKVEKKDSKTLPSLENFSINDIKAGKELFSKQVLFRLGIKNEDKFPSINLPEIAFAGRSNVGKSTLINTLSFQKKIARVSKKPGSTQQINFFEIIDNLSIVDLPGYGFANASKLDKANWSKLIEIYLINNSALNRVFLLIDSRRGIGKIDLSFMDFLEKYAIVFEIVLTKIDKIDYQSSKVLVSKIEKINSTFTTAFPRVILTSSKNNDGLDKLRAEIAKIIL
;
A
#
# COMPACT_ATOMS: atom_id res chain seq x y z
N MET A 1 45.65 23.34 13.66
CA MET A 1 45.16 22.51 12.53
C MET A 1 44.13 21.51 13.07
N GLN A 2 42.87 21.80 13.39
CA GLN A 2 41.86 22.66 12.75
C GLN A 2 41.69 22.39 11.26
N TYR A 3 41.33 21.15 10.93
CA TYR A 3 40.69 20.77 9.67
C TYR A 3 39.72 19.62 10.02
N LEU A 4 38.51 19.62 9.46
CA LEU A 4 37.35 18.76 9.78
C LEU A 4 36.27 19.34 10.73
N LYS A 5 36.19 20.67 10.84
CA LYS A 5 34.90 21.36 11.00
C LYS A 5 34.58 22.07 9.69
N THR A 6 33.62 21.56 8.90
CA THR A 6 32.55 22.31 8.21
C THR A 6 31.89 21.50 7.09
N LYS A 7 30.59 21.78 6.88
CA LYS A 7 29.66 21.27 5.86
C LYS A 7 28.89 19.98 6.14
N VAL A 8 28.22 19.94 7.30
CA VAL A 8 26.80 19.57 7.30
C VAL A 8 26.03 20.87 7.03
N GLU A 9 25.90 21.22 5.74
CA GLU A 9 24.99 22.29 5.32
C GLU A 9 23.56 21.83 5.62
N LYS A 10 22.85 22.66 6.41
CA LYS A 10 21.42 22.58 6.66
C LYS A 10 20.67 22.49 5.32
N LYS A 11 20.22 21.30 4.94
CA LYS A 11 19.00 21.14 4.16
C LYS A 11 17.89 21.07 5.19
N ASP A 12 16.94 22.00 5.14
CA ASP A 12 15.71 21.94 5.92
C ASP A 12 15.07 20.55 5.77
N SER A 13 15.31 19.66 6.74
CA SER A 13 14.66 18.35 6.79
C SER A 13 13.25 18.58 7.31
N LYS A 14 12.39 19.09 6.43
CA LYS A 14 10.94 19.16 6.61
C LYS A 14 10.42 17.72 6.71
N THR A 15 10.46 17.15 7.90
CA THR A 15 9.86 15.86 8.20
C THR A 15 8.35 15.97 7.95
N LEU A 16 7.81 15.02 7.20
CA LEU A 16 6.37 14.93 6.94
C LEU A 16 5.64 14.48 8.21
N PRO A 17 4.44 14.98 8.50
CA PRO A 17 3.78 14.85 9.81
C PRO A 17 3.49 13.42 10.28
N SER A 18 3.38 12.45 9.37
CA SER A 18 2.96 11.08 9.70
C SER A 18 4.12 10.11 9.98
N LEU A 19 5.33 10.63 10.18
CA LEU A 19 6.57 9.84 10.17
C LEU A 19 7.18 9.60 11.58
N GLU A 20 6.50 9.98 12.67
CA GLU A 20 7.16 10.18 13.97
C GLU A 20 7.24 8.96 14.91
N ASN A 21 6.67 7.79 14.58
CA ASN A 21 6.52 6.70 15.57
C ASN A 21 7.23 5.36 15.24
N PHE A 22 8.33 5.37 14.49
CA PHE A 22 9.10 4.14 14.24
C PHE A 22 10.46 4.18 14.94
N SER A 23 10.69 3.21 15.82
CA SER A 23 11.99 3.01 16.45
C SER A 23 13.04 2.53 15.42
N ILE A 24 14.32 2.68 15.73
CA ILE A 24 15.40 2.10 14.89
C ILE A 24 15.19 0.58 14.75
N ASN A 25 14.69 -0.09 15.79
CA ASN A 25 14.39 -1.51 15.76
C ASN A 25 13.23 -1.83 14.81
N ASP A 26 12.18 -1.00 14.77
CA ASP A 26 11.05 -1.18 13.85
C ASP A 26 11.53 -1.08 12.39
N ILE A 27 12.37 -0.08 12.10
CA ILE A 27 12.95 0.10 10.77
C ILE A 27 13.84 -1.08 10.38
N LYS A 28 14.63 -1.58 11.33
CA LYS A 28 15.49 -2.76 11.13
C LYS A 28 14.64 -4.01 10.86
N ALA A 29 13.61 -4.26 11.64
CA ALA A 29 12.69 -5.40 11.48
C ALA A 29 11.99 -5.36 10.12
N GLY A 30 11.49 -4.20 9.71
CA GLY A 30 10.91 -4.00 8.38
C GLY A 30 11.92 -4.27 7.25
N LYS A 31 13.15 -3.78 7.38
CA LYS A 31 14.20 -4.04 6.40
C LYS A 31 14.57 -5.53 6.33
N GLU A 32 14.70 -6.20 7.48
CA GLU A 32 15.03 -7.61 7.58
C GLU A 32 13.95 -8.48 6.91
N LEU A 33 12.67 -8.24 7.26
CA LEU A 33 11.54 -8.95 6.66
C LEU A 33 11.57 -8.89 5.14
N PHE A 34 11.69 -7.69 4.57
CA PHE A 34 11.66 -7.50 3.11
C PHE A 34 12.99 -7.77 2.41
N SER A 35 14.08 -7.99 3.14
CA SER A 35 15.35 -8.45 2.56
C SER A 35 15.32 -9.93 2.20
N LYS A 36 14.37 -10.69 2.77
CA LYS A 36 14.10 -12.07 2.38
C LYS A 36 13.55 -12.13 0.96
N GLN A 37 13.68 -13.31 0.34
CA GLN A 37 13.17 -13.52 -1.00
C GLN A 37 11.65 -13.44 -1.01
N VAL A 38 11.12 -12.51 -1.81
CA VAL A 38 9.70 -12.47 -2.15
C VAL A 38 9.50 -13.28 -3.43
N LEU A 39 8.51 -14.16 -3.45
CA LEU A 39 8.16 -15.02 -4.58
C LEU A 39 6.75 -14.72 -5.07
N PHE A 40 6.53 -14.76 -6.39
CA PHE A 40 5.19 -14.82 -6.94
C PHE A 40 4.65 -16.24 -6.75
N ARG A 41 3.46 -16.37 -6.16
CA ARG A 41 2.84 -17.68 -5.88
C ARG A 41 1.79 -18.02 -6.91
N LEU A 42 0.75 -17.19 -7.02
CA LEU A 42 -0.32 -17.42 -7.97
C LEU A 42 -1.08 -16.14 -8.32
N GLY A 43 -1.81 -16.19 -9.44
CA GLY A 43 -2.74 -15.16 -9.87
C GLY A 43 -4.13 -15.74 -10.11
N ILE A 44 -5.13 -15.24 -9.39
CA ILE A 44 -6.50 -15.78 -9.40
C ILE A 44 -7.43 -14.90 -10.23
N LYS A 45 -8.23 -15.53 -11.10
CA LYS A 45 -9.29 -14.87 -11.90
C LYS A 45 -10.71 -15.20 -11.46
N ASN A 46 -10.89 -16.26 -10.67
CA ASN A 46 -12.16 -16.82 -10.26
C ASN A 46 -12.06 -17.40 -8.84
N GLU A 47 -13.21 -17.52 -8.17
CA GLU A 47 -13.32 -17.80 -6.73
C GLU A 47 -12.78 -19.19 -6.33
N ASP A 48 -12.71 -20.14 -7.27
CA ASP A 48 -12.42 -21.56 -7.01
C ASP A 48 -10.96 -21.88 -6.59
N LYS A 49 -10.08 -20.87 -6.49
CA LYS A 49 -8.62 -21.08 -6.39
C LYS A 49 -7.94 -20.30 -5.27
N PHE A 50 -8.66 -19.80 -4.28
CA PHE A 50 -8.01 -19.13 -3.14
C PHE A 50 -7.05 -20.10 -2.43
N PRO A 51 -5.79 -19.72 -2.18
CA PRO A 51 -4.82 -20.59 -1.54
C PRO A 51 -5.25 -20.89 -0.10
N SER A 52 -4.82 -22.04 0.42
CA SER A 52 -5.00 -22.36 1.83
C SER A 52 -4.33 -21.30 2.71
N ILE A 53 -5.07 -20.83 3.71
CA ILE A 53 -4.67 -19.76 4.61
C ILE A 53 -3.64 -20.30 5.62
N ASN A 54 -2.35 -20.04 5.40
CA ASN A 54 -1.27 -20.52 6.26
C ASN A 54 -0.34 -19.41 6.79
N LEU A 55 -0.49 -18.17 6.31
CA LEU A 55 0.35 -17.05 6.70
C LEU A 55 -0.52 -15.82 6.97
N PRO A 56 -0.10 -14.89 7.85
CA PRO A 56 -0.68 -13.56 7.90
C PRO A 56 -0.66 -12.92 6.52
N GLU A 57 -1.72 -12.19 6.19
CA GLU A 57 -1.89 -11.59 4.86
C GLU A 57 -2.16 -10.09 4.93
N ILE A 58 -1.53 -9.35 4.02
CA ILE A 58 -1.82 -7.94 3.76
C ILE A 58 -2.19 -7.75 2.30
N ALA A 59 -3.14 -6.86 2.04
CA ALA A 59 -3.59 -6.57 0.69
C ALA A 59 -3.30 -5.11 0.31
N PHE A 60 -2.81 -4.88 -0.91
CA PHE A 60 -2.70 -3.57 -1.51
C PHE A 60 -3.89 -3.32 -2.43
N ALA A 61 -4.66 -2.27 -2.15
CA ALA A 61 -5.80 -1.83 -2.95
C ALA A 61 -5.56 -0.40 -3.46
N GLY A 62 -6.20 -0.01 -4.57
CA GLY A 62 -6.13 1.38 -5.02
C GLY A 62 -6.51 1.54 -6.47
N ARG A 63 -6.68 2.79 -6.90
CA ARG A 63 -7.06 3.11 -8.29
C ARG A 63 -6.04 2.58 -9.30
N SER A 64 -6.50 2.32 -10.51
CA SER A 64 -5.61 2.00 -11.63
C SER A 64 -4.52 3.07 -11.79
N ASN A 65 -3.27 2.64 -12.03
CA ASN A 65 -2.09 3.50 -12.15
C ASN A 65 -1.74 4.33 -10.90
N VAL A 66 -2.26 3.99 -9.71
CA VAL A 66 -1.87 4.64 -8.44
C VAL A 66 -0.38 4.44 -8.11
N GLY A 67 0.20 3.31 -8.53
CA GLY A 67 1.61 2.98 -8.25
C GLY A 67 1.80 1.67 -7.49
N LYS A 68 0.73 0.91 -7.22
CA LYS A 68 0.72 -0.35 -6.47
C LYS A 68 1.80 -1.36 -6.86
N SER A 69 1.86 -1.79 -8.12
CA SER A 69 2.87 -2.77 -8.56
C SER A 69 4.31 -2.22 -8.47
N THR A 70 4.50 -0.91 -8.69
CA THR A 70 5.79 -0.24 -8.48
C THR A 70 6.15 -0.24 -6.99
N LEU A 71 5.19 0.02 -6.10
CA LEU A 71 5.39 -0.01 -4.66
C LEU A 71 5.79 -1.42 -4.20
N ILE A 72 5.08 -2.47 -4.63
CA ILE A 72 5.40 -3.87 -4.29
C ILE A 72 6.83 -4.25 -4.71
N ASN A 73 7.23 -3.91 -5.94
CA ASN A 73 8.60 -4.12 -6.42
C ASN A 73 9.63 -3.37 -5.53
N THR A 74 9.33 -2.14 -5.15
CA THR A 74 10.29 -1.32 -4.39
C THR A 74 10.37 -1.75 -2.92
N LEU A 75 9.25 -2.22 -2.33
CA LEU A 75 9.22 -2.78 -0.99
C LEU A 75 10.07 -4.06 -0.90
N SER A 76 9.92 -4.94 -1.88
CA SER A 76 10.61 -6.24 -1.98
C SER A 76 12.08 -6.17 -2.42
N PHE A 77 12.62 -4.97 -2.66
CA PHE A 77 13.95 -4.77 -3.27
C PHE A 77 14.15 -5.51 -4.62
N GLN A 78 13.06 -5.86 -5.32
CA GLN A 78 13.07 -6.62 -6.57
C GLN A 78 12.43 -5.83 -7.70
N LYS A 79 13.06 -5.80 -8.88
CA LYS A 79 12.62 -4.91 -9.99
C LYS A 79 11.41 -5.42 -10.79
N LYS A 80 11.06 -6.70 -10.71
CA LYS A 80 10.13 -7.33 -11.67
C LYS A 80 9.24 -8.43 -11.08
N ILE A 81 9.04 -8.46 -9.77
CA ILE A 81 8.16 -9.47 -9.17
C ILE A 81 6.68 -9.18 -9.53
N ALA A 82 6.26 -7.92 -9.42
CA ALA A 82 4.95 -7.45 -9.85
C ALA A 82 5.02 -6.80 -11.23
N ARG A 83 4.07 -7.15 -12.11
CA ARG A 83 3.99 -6.59 -13.46
C ARG A 83 3.59 -5.11 -13.42
N VAL A 84 4.50 -4.23 -13.85
CA VAL A 84 4.21 -2.79 -13.98
C VAL A 84 3.75 -2.51 -15.41
N SER A 85 2.54 -1.96 -15.56
CA SER A 85 2.02 -1.51 -16.85
C SER A 85 1.36 -0.15 -16.72
N LYS A 86 1.58 0.72 -17.72
CA LYS A 86 0.92 2.02 -17.83
C LYS A 86 -0.50 1.90 -18.39
N LYS A 87 -0.83 0.78 -19.06
CA LYS A 87 -2.17 0.51 -19.60
C LYS A 87 -3.12 0.18 -18.44
N PRO A 88 -4.20 0.96 -18.23
CA PRO A 88 -5.27 0.60 -17.30
C PRO A 88 -5.84 -0.78 -17.66
N GLY A 89 -6.14 -1.61 -16.67
CA GLY A 89 -6.75 -2.94 -16.83
C GLY A 89 -5.74 -4.08 -16.98
N SER A 90 -4.46 -3.82 -16.73
CA SER A 90 -3.38 -4.79 -16.94
C SER A 90 -3.29 -5.90 -15.89
N THR A 91 -3.80 -5.66 -14.68
CA THR A 91 -3.95 -6.67 -13.63
C THR A 91 -5.44 -6.95 -13.47
N GLN A 92 -5.88 -8.06 -14.05
CA GLN A 92 -7.27 -8.57 -13.98
C GLN A 92 -7.40 -9.75 -13.01
N GLN A 93 -6.38 -9.93 -12.18
CA GLN A 93 -6.22 -11.05 -11.27
C GLN A 93 -5.89 -10.50 -9.88
N ILE A 94 -6.27 -11.23 -8.84
CA ILE A 94 -5.68 -11.06 -7.52
C ILE A 94 -4.34 -11.80 -7.57
N ASN A 95 -3.23 -11.08 -7.38
CA ASN A 95 -1.90 -11.72 -7.37
C ASN A 95 -1.42 -11.90 -5.93
N PHE A 96 -0.92 -13.09 -5.65
CA PHE A 96 -0.34 -13.46 -4.37
C PHE A 96 1.18 -13.51 -4.51
N PHE A 97 1.84 -12.75 -3.64
CA PHE A 97 3.28 -12.80 -3.42
C PHE A 97 3.52 -13.29 -2.01
N GLU A 98 4.65 -13.94 -1.76
CA GLU A 98 4.97 -14.50 -0.46
C GLU A 98 6.39 -14.14 -0.07
N ILE A 99 6.55 -13.63 1.15
CA ILE A 99 7.81 -13.70 1.89
C ILE A 99 7.78 -15.04 2.60
N ILE A 100 8.63 -15.97 2.16
CA ILE A 100 8.62 -17.39 2.58
C ILE A 100 8.50 -17.49 4.10
N ASP A 101 7.51 -18.27 4.56
CA ASP A 101 7.21 -18.56 5.97
C ASP A 101 6.91 -17.34 6.86
N ASN A 102 6.63 -16.17 6.27
CA ASN A 102 6.40 -14.94 7.02
C ASN A 102 5.11 -14.21 6.69
N LEU A 103 4.87 -13.91 5.41
CA LEU A 103 3.80 -12.98 5.03
C LEU A 103 3.33 -13.24 3.60
N SER A 104 2.02 -13.31 3.43
CA SER A 104 1.37 -13.19 2.12
C SER A 104 1.10 -11.71 1.79
N ILE A 105 1.54 -11.27 0.62
CA ILE A 105 1.32 -9.93 0.08
C ILE A 105 0.40 -10.05 -1.13
N VAL A 106 -0.78 -9.46 -1.03
CA VAL A 106 -1.81 -9.54 -2.07
C VAL A 106 -1.92 -8.24 -2.85
N ASP A 107 -1.87 -8.35 -4.17
CA ASP A 107 -2.05 -7.27 -5.11
C ASP A 107 -3.46 -7.34 -5.70
N LEU A 108 -4.37 -6.50 -5.20
CA LEU A 108 -5.73 -6.45 -5.70
C LEU A 108 -5.79 -5.74 -7.06
N PRO A 109 -6.68 -6.15 -7.97
CA PRO A 109 -6.90 -5.42 -9.21
C PRO A 109 -7.38 -4.00 -8.90
N GLY A 110 -6.80 -3.01 -9.57
CA GLY A 110 -7.00 -1.61 -9.18
C GLY A 110 -8.34 -1.05 -9.64
N TYR A 111 -9.22 -0.63 -8.73
CA TYR A 111 -10.57 -0.15 -9.07
C TYR A 111 -10.57 1.13 -9.92
N GLY A 112 -11.72 1.41 -10.56
CA GLY A 112 -11.92 2.61 -11.39
C GLY A 112 -11.41 2.51 -12.83
N PHE A 113 -11.28 1.30 -13.39
CA PHE A 113 -10.96 1.12 -14.80
C PHE A 113 -12.05 1.72 -15.71
N ALA A 114 -11.70 2.71 -16.53
CA ALA A 114 -12.62 3.29 -17.50
C ALA A 114 -12.94 2.31 -18.65
N ASN A 115 -11.94 1.53 -19.10
CA ASN A 115 -11.97 0.80 -20.37
C ASN A 115 -12.37 -0.69 -20.29
N ALA A 116 -12.75 -1.20 -19.12
CA ALA A 116 -13.25 -2.56 -18.98
C ALA A 116 -14.76 -2.63 -19.28
N SER A 117 -15.27 -3.80 -19.71
CA SER A 117 -16.71 -3.98 -19.91
C SER A 117 -17.45 -3.88 -18.57
N LYS A 118 -18.77 -3.64 -18.61
CA LYS A 118 -19.60 -3.64 -17.38
C LYS A 118 -19.52 -5.00 -16.66
N LEU A 119 -19.52 -6.08 -17.44
CA LEU A 119 -19.44 -7.45 -16.93
C LEU A 119 -18.09 -7.71 -16.23
N ASP A 120 -16.98 -7.31 -16.83
CA ASP A 120 -15.65 -7.49 -16.23
C ASP A 120 -15.51 -6.70 -14.93
N LYS A 121 -16.03 -5.47 -14.89
CA LYS A 121 -16.05 -4.67 -13.66
C LYS A 121 -16.85 -5.36 -12.56
N ALA A 122 -18.03 -5.90 -12.89
CA ALA A 122 -18.87 -6.61 -11.94
C ALA A 122 -18.19 -7.88 -11.41
N ASN A 123 -17.60 -8.69 -12.30
CA ASN A 123 -16.89 -9.91 -11.92
C ASN A 123 -15.69 -9.62 -11.03
N TRP A 124 -14.91 -8.57 -11.31
CA TRP A 124 -13.78 -8.19 -10.45
C TRP A 124 -14.23 -7.63 -9.12
N SER A 125 -15.27 -6.79 -9.09
CA SER A 125 -15.84 -6.32 -7.83
C SER A 125 -16.29 -7.48 -6.96
N LYS A 126 -16.98 -8.47 -7.54
CA LYS A 126 -17.41 -9.69 -6.83
C LYS A 126 -16.22 -10.50 -6.32
N LEU A 127 -15.19 -10.69 -7.14
CA LEU A 127 -13.99 -11.44 -6.75
C LEU A 127 -13.25 -10.76 -5.59
N ILE A 128 -13.08 -9.43 -5.65
CA ILE A 128 -12.47 -8.65 -4.58
C ILE A 128 -13.32 -8.73 -3.31
N GLU A 129 -14.64 -8.59 -3.43
CA GLU A 129 -15.56 -8.69 -2.31
C GLU A 129 -15.46 -10.04 -1.61
N ILE A 130 -15.50 -11.14 -2.36
CA ILE A 130 -15.40 -12.49 -1.80
C ILE A 130 -14.06 -12.73 -1.14
N TYR A 131 -12.97 -12.28 -1.76
CA TYR A 131 -11.64 -12.36 -1.15
C TYR A 131 -11.57 -11.58 0.17
N LEU A 132 -12.03 -10.33 0.17
CA LEU A 132 -11.92 -9.45 1.32
C LEU A 132 -12.80 -9.90 2.50
N ILE A 133 -13.98 -10.46 2.22
CA ILE A 133 -14.93 -10.90 3.25
C ILE A 133 -14.55 -12.26 3.84
N ASN A 134 -14.10 -13.21 3.01
CA ASN A 134 -13.94 -14.60 3.45
C ASN A 134 -12.51 -14.95 3.88
N ASN A 135 -11.58 -14.00 3.85
CA ASN A 135 -10.18 -14.25 4.18
C ASN A 135 -9.87 -13.91 5.63
N SER A 136 -9.90 -14.94 6.48
CA SER A 136 -9.60 -14.81 7.91
C SER A 136 -8.14 -14.47 8.24
N ALA A 137 -7.19 -14.63 7.30
CA ALA A 137 -5.81 -14.20 7.50
C ALA A 137 -5.52 -12.77 7.05
N LEU A 138 -6.48 -12.09 6.41
CA LEU A 138 -6.31 -10.70 6.01
C LEU A 138 -6.26 -9.82 7.25
N ASN A 139 -5.06 -9.36 7.59
CA ASN A 139 -4.84 -8.50 8.75
C ASN A 139 -5.04 -7.02 8.42
N ARG A 140 -4.69 -6.60 7.20
CA ARG A 140 -4.79 -5.19 6.80
C ARG A 140 -4.87 -4.98 5.30
N VAL A 141 -5.71 -4.03 4.89
CA VAL A 141 -5.69 -3.45 3.55
C VAL A 141 -4.89 -2.14 3.56
N PHE A 142 -3.82 -2.06 2.77
CA PHE A 142 -3.13 -0.81 2.47
C PHE A 142 -3.79 -0.15 1.25
N LEU A 143 -4.57 0.89 1.51
CA LEU A 143 -5.31 1.64 0.48
C LEU A 143 -4.41 2.73 -0.12
N LEU A 144 -3.93 2.50 -1.34
CA LEU A 144 -3.08 3.44 -2.04
C LEU A 144 -3.87 4.59 -2.66
N ILE A 145 -3.41 5.82 -2.43
CA ILE A 145 -3.95 7.05 -3.02
C ILE A 145 -2.81 7.80 -3.74
N ASP A 146 -3.05 8.27 -4.96
CA ASP A 146 -2.07 9.08 -5.72
C ASP A 146 -2.08 10.50 -5.17
N SER A 147 -0.96 10.95 -4.60
CA SER A 147 -0.87 12.24 -3.91
C SER A 147 -1.26 13.44 -4.77
N ARG A 148 -1.11 13.34 -6.10
CA ARG A 148 -1.48 14.40 -7.05
C ARG A 148 -2.98 14.54 -7.23
N ARG A 149 -3.72 13.45 -7.04
CA ARG A 149 -5.18 13.37 -7.25
C ARG A 149 -5.94 13.52 -5.94
N GLY A 150 -5.33 13.06 -4.84
CA GLY A 150 -5.99 12.94 -3.55
C GLY A 150 -7.10 11.89 -3.56
N ILE A 151 -7.81 11.82 -2.44
CA ILE A 151 -8.93 10.92 -2.21
C ILE A 151 -10.16 11.38 -3.02
N GLY A 152 -10.74 10.46 -3.81
CA GLY A 152 -11.93 10.71 -4.62
C GLY A 152 -13.14 9.86 -4.21
N LYS A 153 -14.28 10.07 -4.88
CA LYS A 153 -15.55 9.36 -4.58
C LYS A 153 -15.41 7.83 -4.60
N ILE A 154 -14.69 7.29 -5.58
CA ILE A 154 -14.50 5.85 -5.70
C ILE A 154 -13.61 5.27 -4.59
N ASP A 155 -12.70 6.07 -4.05
CA ASP A 155 -11.89 5.68 -2.90
C ASP A 155 -12.74 5.67 -1.63
N LEU A 156 -13.60 6.70 -1.44
CA LEU A 156 -14.56 6.77 -0.34
C LEU A 156 -15.55 5.60 -0.35
N SER A 157 -16.13 5.26 -1.51
CA SER A 157 -17.01 4.09 -1.62
C SER A 157 -16.31 2.78 -1.29
N PHE A 158 -15.00 2.68 -1.57
CA PHE A 158 -14.21 1.51 -1.17
C PHE A 158 -13.93 1.51 0.34
N MET A 159 -13.69 2.66 0.95
CA MET A 159 -13.57 2.80 2.41
C MET A 159 -14.89 2.42 3.12
N ASP A 160 -16.04 2.87 2.60
CA ASP A 160 -17.36 2.50 3.11
C ASP A 160 -17.58 0.97 3.04
N PHE A 161 -17.12 0.33 1.95
CA PHE A 161 -17.14 -1.13 1.83
C PHE A 161 -16.29 -1.81 2.91
N LEU A 162 -15.06 -1.33 3.13
CA LEU A 162 -14.16 -1.91 4.14
C LEU A 162 -14.76 -1.77 5.55
N GLU A 163 -15.32 -0.59 5.87
CA GLU A 163 -16.01 -0.34 7.13
C GLU A 163 -17.21 -1.26 7.35
N LYS A 164 -18.06 -1.42 6.32
CA LYS A 164 -19.25 -2.27 6.38
C LYS A 164 -18.91 -3.71 6.77
N TYR A 165 -17.77 -4.23 6.32
CA TYR A 165 -17.34 -5.60 6.58
C TYR A 165 -16.26 -5.68 7.67
N ALA A 166 -16.06 -4.62 8.46
CA ALA A 166 -15.09 -4.55 9.55
C ALA A 166 -13.64 -4.87 9.12
N ILE A 167 -13.27 -4.55 7.88
CA ILE A 167 -11.94 -4.80 7.33
C ILE A 167 -11.04 -3.61 7.65
N VAL A 168 -10.03 -3.86 8.47
CA VAL A 168 -9.07 -2.85 8.90
C VAL A 168 -8.20 -2.37 7.72
N PHE A 169 -8.04 -1.05 7.57
CA PHE A 169 -7.25 -0.48 6.49
C PHE A 169 -6.41 0.74 6.90
N GLU A 170 -5.32 0.95 6.17
CA GLU A 170 -4.42 2.09 6.34
C GLU A 170 -4.12 2.74 5.00
N ILE A 171 -4.22 4.08 4.95
CA ILE A 171 -4.02 4.81 3.72
C ILE A 171 -2.53 5.06 3.48
N VAL A 172 -2.09 4.76 2.25
CA VAL A 172 -0.73 5.03 1.76
C VAL A 172 -0.80 6.04 0.62
N LEU A 173 -0.30 7.25 0.86
CA LEU A 173 -0.08 8.24 -0.19
C LEU A 173 1.14 7.84 -1.02
N THR A 174 0.96 7.73 -2.32
CA THR A 174 1.99 7.39 -3.30
C THR A 174 2.42 8.61 -4.10
N LYS A 175 3.62 8.54 -4.70
CA LYS A 175 4.17 9.57 -5.60
C LYS A 175 4.27 10.93 -4.93
N ILE A 176 4.62 10.97 -3.64
CA ILE A 176 4.78 12.24 -2.92
C ILE A 176 5.88 13.13 -3.53
N ASP A 177 6.80 12.57 -4.33
CA ASP A 177 7.77 13.31 -5.15
C ASP A 177 7.15 14.25 -6.20
N LYS A 178 5.83 14.19 -6.37
CA LYS A 178 5.08 14.98 -7.35
C LYS A 178 4.28 16.13 -6.75
N ILE A 179 4.30 16.30 -5.43
CA ILE A 179 3.63 17.40 -4.75
C ILE A 179 4.61 18.08 -3.80
N ASP A 180 4.40 19.37 -3.54
CA ASP A 180 5.20 20.09 -2.56
C ASP A 180 4.79 19.75 -1.12
N TYR A 181 5.63 20.15 -0.17
CA TYR A 181 5.42 19.88 1.26
C TYR A 181 4.12 20.47 1.81
N GLN A 182 3.73 21.68 1.41
CA GLN A 182 2.51 22.30 1.94
C GLN A 182 1.27 21.60 1.40
N SER A 183 1.25 21.30 0.10
CA SER A 183 0.20 20.48 -0.51
C SER A 183 0.09 19.11 0.17
N SER A 184 1.21 18.49 0.53
CA SER A 184 1.21 17.21 1.23
C SER A 184 0.60 17.31 2.63
N LYS A 185 0.89 18.36 3.39
CA LYS A 185 0.31 18.60 4.71
C LYS A 185 -1.20 18.77 4.66
N VAL A 186 -1.69 19.60 3.74
CA VAL A 186 -3.12 19.83 3.55
C VAL A 186 -3.84 18.53 3.18
N LEU A 187 -3.23 17.73 2.28
CA LEU A 187 -3.80 16.45 1.89
C LEU A 187 -3.84 15.45 3.04
N VAL A 188 -2.79 15.37 3.85
CA VAL A 188 -2.73 14.52 5.04
C VAL A 188 -3.82 14.92 6.03
N SER A 189 -3.89 16.18 6.46
CA SER A 189 -4.90 16.62 7.42
C SER A 189 -6.33 16.39 6.92
N LYS A 190 -6.56 16.54 5.60
CA LYS A 190 -7.85 16.22 4.99
C LYS A 190 -8.18 14.72 5.12
N ILE A 191 -7.22 13.85 4.81
CA ILE A 191 -7.41 12.39 4.87
C ILE A 191 -7.56 11.93 6.32
N GLU A 192 -6.75 12.42 7.26
CA GLU A 192 -6.85 12.06 8.68
C GLU A 192 -8.22 12.46 9.26
N LYS A 193 -8.74 13.64 8.88
CA LYS A 193 -10.12 14.04 9.21
C LYS A 193 -11.16 13.06 8.65
N ILE A 194 -10.98 12.59 7.42
CA ILE A 194 -11.85 11.57 6.84
C ILE A 194 -11.71 10.25 7.61
N ASN A 195 -10.48 9.78 7.87
CA ASN A 195 -10.23 8.53 8.60
C ASN A 195 -10.89 8.53 9.99
N SER A 196 -10.97 9.69 10.66
CA SER A 196 -11.65 9.80 11.96
C SER A 196 -13.15 9.45 11.94
N THR A 197 -13.77 9.37 10.76
CA THR A 197 -15.17 8.94 10.61
C THR A 197 -15.33 7.45 10.35
N PHE A 198 -14.24 6.69 10.27
CA PHE A 198 -14.22 5.26 10.01
C PHE A 198 -13.58 4.53 11.20
N THR A 199 -14.25 3.54 11.77
CA THR A 199 -13.71 2.76 12.89
C THR A 199 -12.60 1.80 12.45
N THR A 200 -12.66 1.35 11.19
CA THR A 200 -11.69 0.43 10.58
C THR A 200 -10.46 1.13 10.00
N ALA A 201 -10.46 2.46 9.90
CA ALA A 201 -9.35 3.22 9.34
C ALA A 201 -8.27 3.50 10.39
N PHE A 202 -7.02 3.23 10.03
CA PHE A 202 -5.90 3.78 10.79
C PHE A 202 -5.93 5.32 10.74
N PRO A 203 -5.76 6.00 11.89
CA PRO A 203 -5.91 7.45 11.95
C PRO A 203 -4.83 8.18 11.16
N ARG A 204 -3.64 7.57 11.01
CA ARG A 204 -2.48 8.14 10.32
C ARG A 204 -2.43 7.73 8.84
N VAL A 205 -1.65 8.49 8.07
CA VAL A 205 -1.44 8.26 6.63
C VAL A 205 0.03 8.04 6.33
N ILE A 206 0.42 6.94 5.69
CA ILE A 206 1.83 6.71 5.32
C ILE A 206 2.15 7.41 3.99
N LEU A 207 3.24 8.18 3.94
CA LEU A 207 3.66 8.90 2.73
C LEU A 207 4.81 8.15 2.06
N THR A 208 4.69 7.86 0.77
CA THR A 208 5.68 7.10 0.00
C THR A 208 6.02 7.69 -1.36
N SER A 209 7.29 7.57 -1.75
CA SER A 209 7.71 7.69 -3.15
C SER A 209 8.60 6.50 -3.52
N SER A 210 8.11 5.65 -4.42
CA SER A 210 8.94 4.59 -5.03
C SER A 210 10.05 5.15 -5.94
N LYS A 211 9.94 6.41 -6.39
CA LYS A 211 10.96 7.04 -7.24
C LYS A 211 12.18 7.46 -6.40
N ASN A 212 11.92 8.04 -5.23
CA ASN A 212 12.95 8.59 -4.36
C ASN A 212 13.30 7.67 -3.17
N ASN A 213 12.57 6.57 -3.00
CA ASN A 213 12.59 5.69 -1.82
C ASN A 213 12.10 6.34 -0.52
N ASP A 214 11.36 7.45 -0.61
CA ASP A 214 10.82 8.15 0.56
C ASP A 214 9.76 7.29 1.26
N GLY A 215 9.87 7.16 2.58
CA GLY A 215 8.87 6.52 3.47
C GLY A 215 8.68 5.01 3.31
N LEU A 216 9.44 4.35 2.42
CA LEU A 216 9.37 2.90 2.20
C LEU A 216 9.92 2.10 3.38
N ASP A 217 10.90 2.65 4.08
CA ASP A 217 11.43 2.12 5.35
C ASP A 217 10.32 2.01 6.41
N LYS A 218 9.50 3.05 6.54
CA LYS A 218 8.38 3.10 7.49
C LYS A 218 7.23 2.20 7.07
N LEU A 219 6.91 2.14 5.77
CA LEU A 219 5.90 1.19 5.29
C LEU A 219 6.32 -0.26 5.55
N ARG A 220 7.60 -0.60 5.35
CA ARG A 220 8.12 -1.92 5.72
C ARG A 220 8.03 -2.18 7.22
N ALA A 221 8.39 -1.20 8.04
CA ALA A 221 8.30 -1.29 9.49
C ALA A 221 6.86 -1.50 9.96
N GLU A 222 5.91 -0.78 9.36
CA GLU A 222 4.49 -0.95 9.67
C GLU A 222 3.98 -2.33 9.30
N ILE A 223 4.36 -2.84 8.13
CA ILE A 223 3.99 -4.20 7.72
C ILE A 223 4.61 -5.24 8.65
N ALA A 224 5.86 -5.05 9.10
CA ALA A 224 6.50 -5.95 10.04
C ALA A 224 5.78 -6.00 11.39
N LYS A 225 5.20 -4.89 11.88
CA LYS A 225 4.40 -4.87 13.12
C LYS A 225 3.10 -5.66 13.04
N ILE A 226 2.65 -6.05 11.85
CA ILE A 226 1.43 -6.86 11.68
C ILE A 226 1.73 -8.35 11.95
N ILE A 227 2.97 -8.79 11.74
CA ILE A 227 3.35 -10.20 11.81
C ILE A 227 4.19 -10.56 13.05
N LEU A 228 4.58 -9.55 13.85
CA LEU A 228 5.39 -9.68 15.06
C LEU A 228 4.51 -9.48 16.30
#